data_AF-A0A383DUR4-F1
#
_entry.id   AF-A0A383DUR4-F1
#
_cell.length_a   1.000
_cell.length_b   1.000
_cell.length_c   1.000
_cell.angle_alpha   90.00
_cell.angle_beta   90.00
_cell.angle_gamma   90.00
#
_symmetry.space_group_name_H-M   'P 1'
#
loop_
_entity.id
_entity.type
_entity.pdbx_description
1 polymer ?
#
loop_
_entity_poly.entity_id
_entity_poly.type
_entity_poly.pdbx_seq_one_letter_code
_entity_poly.pdbx_strand_id
1 'polypeptide(L)'
;MIFFPPPRNLKPELLDLDNAPFDEVKDSLEDVLLVNRYLGGYKVLLYYFRKYIRRYALDKEFSVLDLATGSADQPIAIVDAARKLDTKIKVLALDINSKMLDYANEKIRGYPEIHLLQGDIHSIPFAENSFDLVMNNLSLHHFTRNQAVNILRTA
;
A
#
# COMPACT_ATOMS: atom_id res chain seq x y z
N MET A 1 -23.93 3.03 24.51
CA MET A 1 -23.07 1.87 24.73
C MET A 1 -21.64 2.33 24.47
N ILE A 2 -20.79 2.40 25.49
CA ILE A 2 -19.38 2.78 25.27
C ILE A 2 -18.67 1.49 24.84
N PHE A 3 -18.43 1.38 23.54
CA PHE A 3 -17.65 0.28 22.97
C PHE A 3 -16.19 0.55 23.29
N PHE A 4 -15.63 -0.14 24.28
CA PHE A 4 -14.18 -0.14 24.48
C PHE A 4 -13.57 -1.04 23.41
N PRO A 5 -12.62 -0.53 22.59
CA PRO A 5 -11.94 -1.39 21.65
C PRO A 5 -11.18 -2.47 22.43
N PRO A 6 -11.12 -3.71 21.89
CA PRO A 6 -10.30 -4.75 22.49
C PRO A 6 -8.84 -4.26 22.59
N PRO A 7 -8.09 -4.72 23.62
CA PRO A 7 -6.68 -4.39 23.73
C PRO A 7 -5.94 -4.85 22.46
N ARG A 8 -4.98 -4.05 22.00
CA ARG A 8 -4.18 -4.39 20.82
C ARG A 8 -3.44 -5.70 21.02
N ASN A 9 -3.57 -6.61 20.07
CA ASN A 9 -2.83 -7.85 20.01
C ASN A 9 -1.66 -7.69 19.02
N LEU A 10 -0.46 -8.16 19.41
CA LEU A 10 0.76 -8.09 18.60
C LEU A 10 1.25 -9.47 18.15
N LYS A 11 0.41 -10.51 18.28
CA LYS A 11 0.70 -11.80 17.65
C LYS A 11 0.80 -11.58 16.13
N PRO A 12 1.75 -12.27 15.45
CA PRO A 12 1.83 -12.24 14.00
C PRO A 12 0.49 -12.58 13.37
N GLU A 13 0.13 -11.86 12.31
CA GLU A 13 -1.05 -12.19 11.53
C GLU A 13 -0.85 -13.54 10.84
N LEU A 14 -1.90 -14.36 10.79
CA LEU A 14 -1.83 -15.68 10.15
C LEU A 14 -1.50 -15.57 8.66
N LEU A 15 -2.04 -14.53 8.00
CA LEU A 15 -1.83 -14.21 6.60
C LEU A 15 -0.34 -13.94 6.27
N ASP A 16 0.38 -13.36 7.23
CA ASP A 16 1.79 -12.98 7.08
C ASP A 16 2.77 -14.15 7.31
N LEU A 17 2.27 -15.32 7.74
CA LEU A 17 3.13 -16.46 8.05
C LEU A 17 3.66 -17.15 6.78
N ASP A 18 4.95 -17.52 6.81
CA ASP A 18 5.60 -18.23 5.71
C ASP A 18 4.97 -19.59 5.37
N ASN A 19 4.26 -20.21 6.33
CA ASN A 19 3.60 -21.50 6.14
C ASN A 19 2.14 -21.41 5.68
N ALA A 20 1.56 -20.21 5.53
CA ALA A 20 0.20 -20.06 5.02
C ALA A 20 0.10 -20.54 3.55
N PRO A 21 -0.87 -21.40 3.19
CA PRO A 21 -1.07 -21.82 1.80
C PRO A 21 -1.38 -20.63 0.88
N PHE A 22 -0.80 -20.63 -0.32
CA PHE A 22 -0.94 -19.49 -1.25
C PHE A 22 -2.39 -19.20 -1.63
N ASP A 23 -3.21 -20.23 -1.83
CA ASP A 23 -4.63 -20.06 -2.17
C ASP A 23 -5.42 -19.41 -1.01
N GLU A 24 -5.11 -19.75 0.25
CA GLU A 24 -5.73 -19.09 1.42
C GLU A 24 -5.29 -17.63 1.54
N VAL A 25 -4.03 -17.33 1.24
CA VAL A 25 -3.52 -15.94 1.18
C VAL A 25 -4.30 -15.14 0.14
N LYS A 26 -4.50 -15.72 -1.05
CA LYS A 26 -5.25 -15.09 -2.14
C LYS A 26 -6.70 -14.82 -1.76
N ASP A 27 -7.41 -15.81 -1.22
CA ASP A 27 -8.79 -15.65 -0.77
C ASP A 27 -8.93 -14.56 0.29
N SER A 28 -8.02 -14.55 1.27
CA SER A 28 -8.00 -13.52 2.30
C SER A 28 -7.74 -12.12 1.74
N LEU A 29 -6.86 -11.98 0.75
CA LEU A 29 -6.59 -10.70 0.10
C LEU A 29 -7.75 -10.21 -0.78
N GLU A 30 -8.52 -11.12 -1.41
CA GLU A 30 -9.77 -10.74 -2.09
C GLU A 30 -10.79 -10.17 -1.09
N ASP A 31 -10.93 -10.80 0.09
CA ASP A 31 -11.81 -10.30 1.15
C ASP A 31 -11.38 -8.90 1.61
N VAL A 32 -10.08 -8.69 1.84
CA VAL A 32 -9.52 -7.38 2.19
C VAL A 32 -9.81 -6.34 1.09
N LEU A 33 -9.65 -6.70 -0.19
CA LEU A 33 -9.95 -5.82 -1.31
C LEU A 33 -11.43 -5.40 -1.32
N LEU A 34 -12.34 -6.35 -1.07
CA LEU A 34 -13.79 -6.07 -0.97
C LEU A 34 -14.08 -5.12 0.19
N VAL A 35 -13.49 -5.36 1.37
CA VAL A 35 -13.61 -4.48 2.53
C VAL A 35 -13.09 -3.07 2.20
N ASN A 36 -11.90 -2.97 1.60
CA ASN A 36 -11.32 -1.68 1.23
C ASN A 36 -12.19 -0.91 0.22
N ARG A 37 -12.78 -1.62 -0.74
CA ARG A 37 -13.68 -1.07 -1.76
C ARG A 37 -14.99 -0.56 -1.15
N TYR A 38 -15.67 -1.35 -0.33
CA TYR A 38 -17.04 -1.08 0.09
C TYR A 38 -17.14 -0.40 1.46
N LEU A 39 -16.26 -0.75 2.41
CA LEU A 39 -16.28 -0.23 3.78
C LEU A 39 -15.35 0.97 3.99
N GLY A 40 -14.71 1.44 2.91
CA GLY A 40 -14.07 2.75 2.87
C GLY A 40 -12.56 2.76 3.09
N GLY A 41 -11.88 1.62 2.99
CA GLY A 41 -10.42 1.54 3.03
C GLY A 41 -9.73 2.47 2.03
N TYR A 42 -10.33 2.69 0.85
CA TYR A 42 -9.80 3.65 -0.13
C TYR A 42 -10.23 5.10 0.08
N LYS A 43 -11.24 5.39 0.91
CA LYS A 43 -11.86 6.73 0.97
C LYS A 43 -10.86 7.79 1.41
N VAL A 44 -10.14 7.53 2.50
CA VAL A 44 -9.15 8.46 3.06
C VAL A 44 -7.97 8.60 2.11
N LEU A 45 -7.45 7.47 1.61
CA LEU A 45 -6.37 7.42 0.63
C LEU A 45 -6.69 8.30 -0.60
N LEU A 46 -7.79 8.02 -1.29
CA LEU A 46 -8.16 8.73 -2.52
C LEU A 46 -8.51 10.20 -2.26
N TYR A 47 -9.01 10.54 -1.08
CA TYR A 47 -9.28 11.93 -0.72
C TYR A 47 -7.98 12.75 -0.65
N TYR A 48 -6.97 12.27 0.07
CA TYR A 48 -5.69 12.97 0.20
C TYR A 48 -4.88 12.90 -1.08
N PHE A 49 -4.80 11.73 -1.72
CA PHE A 49 -4.11 11.57 -3.00
C PHE A 49 -4.58 12.59 -4.03
N ARG A 50 -5.89 12.73 -4.24
CA ARG A 50 -6.47 13.72 -5.18
C ARG A 50 -6.16 15.17 -4.82
N LYS A 51 -5.92 15.49 -3.55
CA LYS A 51 -5.51 16.84 -3.14
C LYS A 51 -4.04 17.09 -3.46
N TYR A 52 -3.18 16.09 -3.26
CA TYR A 52 -1.75 16.22 -3.54
C TYR A 52 -1.47 16.25 -5.03
N ILE A 53 -1.97 15.27 -5.79
CA ILE A 53 -1.67 15.16 -7.21
C ILE A 53 -2.15 16.37 -8.04
N ARG A 54 -3.28 16.99 -7.67
CA ARG A 54 -3.79 18.20 -8.35
C ARG A 54 -2.94 19.45 -8.15
N ARG A 55 -2.09 19.45 -7.12
CA ARG A 55 -1.15 20.56 -6.85
C ARG A 55 0.18 20.35 -7.57
N TYR A 56 0.37 19.18 -8.18
CA TYR A 56 1.59 18.83 -8.89
C TYR A 56 1.55 19.34 -10.33
N ALA A 57 2.73 19.57 -10.90
CA ALA A 57 2.86 20.08 -12.25
C ALA A 57 2.55 18.98 -13.28
N LEU A 58 1.63 19.25 -14.20
CA LEU A 58 1.12 18.26 -15.18
C LEU A 58 2.16 17.80 -16.21
N ASP A 59 3.28 18.50 -16.32
CA ASP A 59 4.38 18.19 -17.24
C ASP A 59 5.35 17.13 -16.70
N LYS A 60 5.23 16.73 -15.43
CA LYS A 60 6.09 15.73 -14.79
C LYS A 60 5.30 14.47 -14.42
N GLU A 61 5.97 13.33 -14.53
CA GLU A 61 5.43 12.06 -14.01
C GLU A 61 5.47 12.07 -12.49
N PHE A 62 4.31 11.88 -11.86
CA PHE A 62 4.17 11.84 -10.41
C PHE A 62 4.63 10.49 -9.88
N SER A 63 5.67 10.49 -9.05
CA SER A 63 6.29 9.27 -8.52
C SER A 63 5.76 8.94 -7.12
N VAL A 64 5.33 7.70 -6.91
CA VAL A 64 4.77 7.22 -5.64
C VAL A 64 5.50 5.98 -5.17
N LEU A 65 5.84 5.94 -3.88
CA LEU A 65 6.27 4.73 -3.18
C LEU A 65 5.12 4.25 -2.28
N ASP A 66 4.70 3.00 -2.46
CA ASP A 66 3.74 2.33 -1.57
C ASP A 66 4.47 1.30 -0.72
N LEU A 67 4.37 1.44 0.60
CA LEU A 67 5.11 0.64 1.57
C LEU A 67 4.19 -0.39 2.25
N ALA A 68 4.58 -1.66 2.18
CA ALA A 68 3.77 -2.82 2.58
C ALA A 68 2.50 -2.92 1.72
N THR A 69 2.70 -3.13 0.42
CA THR A 69 1.67 -3.01 -0.62
C THR A 69 0.62 -4.13 -0.63
N GLY A 70 0.92 -5.29 -0.04
CA GLY A 70 0.03 -6.45 -0.09
C GLY A 70 -0.30 -6.84 -1.54
N SER A 71 -1.60 -6.85 -1.87
CA SER A 71 -2.12 -7.19 -3.21
C SER A 71 -2.06 -6.06 -4.24
N ALA A 72 -1.45 -4.92 -3.89
CA ALA A 72 -1.39 -3.71 -4.71
C ALA A 72 -2.76 -3.11 -5.09
N ASP A 73 -3.82 -3.40 -4.31
CA ASP A 73 -5.18 -2.87 -4.52
C ASP A 73 -5.24 -1.34 -4.41
N GLN A 74 -4.46 -0.77 -3.50
CA GLN A 74 -4.34 0.67 -3.28
C GLN A 74 -3.52 1.40 -4.36
N PRO A 75 -2.33 0.90 -4.78
CA PRO A 75 -1.66 1.32 -6.01
C PRO A 75 -2.60 1.37 -7.23
N ILE A 76 -3.38 0.31 -7.45
CA ILE A 76 -4.37 0.26 -8.53
C ILE A 76 -5.39 1.41 -8.40
N ALA A 77 -5.93 1.62 -7.19
CA ALA A 77 -6.92 2.66 -6.94
C ALA A 77 -6.39 4.09 -7.22
N ILE A 78 -5.12 4.38 -6.88
CA ILE A 78 -4.52 5.69 -7.14
C ILE A 78 -4.15 5.87 -8.62
N VAL A 79 -3.71 4.81 -9.32
CA VAL A 79 -3.46 4.86 -10.76
C VAL A 79 -4.75 5.14 -11.52
N ASP A 80 -5.85 4.47 -11.18
CA ASP A 80 -7.16 4.75 -11.75
C ASP A 80 -7.63 6.18 -11.48
N ALA A 81 -7.32 6.73 -10.30
CA ALA A 81 -7.64 8.11 -9.97
C ALA A 81 -6.78 9.10 -10.76
N ALA A 82 -5.49 8.81 -10.98
CA ALA A 82 -4.57 9.62 -11.78
C ALA A 82 -4.96 9.63 -13.27
N ARG A 83 -5.29 8.46 -13.83
CA ARG A 83 -5.81 8.32 -15.20
C ARG A 83 -7.04 9.19 -15.45
N LYS A 84 -7.97 9.25 -14.48
CA LYS A 84 -9.16 10.14 -14.56
C LYS A 84 -8.85 11.63 -14.47
N LEU A 85 -7.67 11.99 -13.97
CA LEU A 85 -7.18 13.36 -13.87
C LEU A 85 -6.21 13.71 -15.01
N ASP A 86 -6.02 12.81 -15.98
CA ASP A 86 -5.04 12.95 -17.07
C ASP A 86 -3.63 13.29 -16.57
N THR A 87 -3.23 12.68 -15.45
CA THR A 87 -1.91 12.88 -14.83
C THR A 87 -1.07 11.62 -14.97
N LYS A 88 0.16 11.78 -15.48
CA LYS A 88 1.13 10.68 -15.54
C LYS A 88 1.58 10.31 -14.14
N ILE A 89 1.59 9.01 -13.85
CA ILE A 89 1.97 8.47 -12.55
C ILE A 89 2.84 7.24 -12.73
N LYS A 90 3.80 7.06 -11.83
CA LYS A 90 4.54 5.82 -11.64
C LYS A 90 4.50 5.43 -10.17
N VAL A 91 4.18 4.17 -9.90
CA VAL A 91 4.10 3.63 -8.54
C VAL A 91 5.14 2.53 -8.40
N LEU A 92 5.98 2.64 -7.37
CA LEU A 92 6.79 1.53 -6.87
C LEU A 92 6.10 0.97 -5.63
N ALA A 93 5.67 -0.26 -5.70
CA ALA A 93 4.94 -0.96 -4.65
C ALA A 93 5.85 -1.99 -3.99
N LEU A 94 6.16 -1.77 -2.72
CA LEU A 94 7.13 -2.52 -1.96
C LEU A 94 6.44 -3.41 -0.92
N ASP A 95 6.83 -4.68 -0.87
CA ASP A 95 6.41 -5.60 0.18
C ASP A 95 7.57 -6.53 0.58
N ILE A 96 7.57 -6.98 1.84
CA ILE A 96 8.58 -7.94 2.32
C ILE A 96 8.24 -9.37 1.89
N ASN A 97 6.94 -9.68 1.77
CA ASN A 97 6.44 -11.01 1.57
C ASN A 97 6.28 -11.32 0.07
N SER A 98 7.03 -12.30 -0.42
CA SER A 98 7.01 -12.68 -1.83
C SER A 98 5.64 -13.19 -2.29
N LYS A 99 4.85 -13.84 -1.42
CA LYS A 99 3.50 -14.31 -1.78
C LYS A 99 2.56 -13.15 -2.06
N MET A 100 2.69 -12.05 -1.31
CA MET A 100 1.93 -10.83 -1.57
C MET A 100 2.27 -10.29 -2.95
N LEU A 101 3.56 -10.25 -3.29
CA LEU A 101 4.05 -9.79 -4.58
C LEU A 101 3.65 -10.70 -5.74
N ASP A 102 3.66 -12.02 -5.55
CA ASP A 102 3.20 -12.98 -6.55
C ASP A 102 1.73 -12.72 -6.91
N TYR A 103 0.89 -12.51 -5.90
CA TYR A 103 -0.51 -12.20 -6.12
C TYR A 103 -0.72 -10.77 -6.66
N ALA A 104 0.00 -9.78 -6.16
CA ALA A 104 -0.01 -8.42 -6.71
C ALA A 104 0.36 -8.41 -8.19
N ASN A 105 1.34 -9.22 -8.61
CA ASN A 105 1.77 -9.36 -10.00
C ASN A 105 0.63 -9.88 -10.90
N GLU A 106 -0.25 -10.76 -10.39
CA GLU A 106 -1.47 -11.15 -11.10
C GLU A 106 -2.45 -9.96 -11.26
N LYS A 107 -2.62 -9.16 -10.19
CA LYS A 107 -3.59 -8.05 -10.15
C LYS A 107 -3.17 -6.86 -11.02
N ILE A 108 -1.88 -6.57 -11.13
CA ILE A 108 -1.36 -5.39 -11.83
C ILE A 108 -1.12 -5.58 -13.32
N ARG A 109 -1.48 -6.73 -13.93
CA ARG A 109 -1.21 -7.00 -15.36
C ARG A 109 -1.75 -5.93 -16.33
N GLY A 110 -2.80 -5.19 -15.94
CA GLY A 110 -3.38 -4.07 -16.69
C GLY A 110 -2.87 -2.68 -16.30
N TYR A 111 -1.83 -2.60 -15.47
CA TYR A 111 -1.34 -1.38 -14.83
C TYR A 111 0.17 -1.25 -15.01
N PRO A 112 0.65 -0.89 -16.22
CA PRO A 112 2.08 -0.70 -16.49
C PRO A 112 2.74 0.41 -15.65
N GLU A 113 1.95 1.26 -15.01
CA GLU A 113 2.40 2.30 -14.09
C GLU A 113 2.97 1.71 -12.78
N ILE A 114 2.58 0.50 -12.41
CA ILE A 114 2.91 -0.13 -11.12
C ILE A 114 4.06 -1.10 -11.28
N HIS A 115 5.09 -0.93 -10.46
CA HIS A 115 6.27 -1.78 -10.40
C HIS A 115 6.36 -2.40 -9.00
N LEU A 116 6.64 -3.70 -8.92
CA LEU A 116 6.80 -4.39 -7.65
C LEU A 116 8.27 -4.47 -7.24
N LEU A 117 8.53 -4.32 -5.95
CA LEU A 117 9.85 -4.51 -5.36
C LEU A 117 9.74 -5.30 -4.06
N GLN A 118 10.45 -6.42 -3.96
CA GLN A 118 10.60 -7.07 -2.66
C GLN A 118 11.61 -6.30 -1.80
N GLY A 119 11.21 -5.94 -0.58
CA GLY A 119 12.06 -5.19 0.33
C GLY A 119 11.46 -5.00 1.71
N ASP A 120 12.32 -4.65 2.66
CA ASP A 120 11.91 -4.29 4.02
C ASP A 120 11.66 -2.78 4.10
N ILE A 121 10.48 -2.41 4.57
CA ILE A 121 10.08 -1.03 4.85
C ILE A 121 11.03 -0.31 5.81
N HIS A 122 11.71 -1.04 6.70
CA HIS A 122 12.67 -0.47 7.63
C HIS A 122 14.03 -0.13 7.00
N SER A 123 14.30 -0.63 5.79
CA SER A 123 15.60 -0.53 5.12
C SER A 123 15.45 -0.22 3.63
N ILE A 124 14.65 0.79 3.30
CA ILE A 124 14.40 1.17 1.91
C ILE A 124 15.67 1.73 1.23
N PRO A 125 16.03 1.28 0.01
CA PRO A 125 17.28 1.66 -0.65
C PRO A 125 17.14 2.95 -1.48
N PHE A 126 16.41 3.95 -0.97
CA PHE A 126 16.13 5.20 -1.69
C PHE A 126 16.69 6.40 -0.94
N ALA A 127 17.16 7.39 -1.68
CA ALA A 127 17.59 8.66 -1.11
C ALA A 127 16.39 9.49 -0.66
N GLU A 128 16.61 10.46 0.24
CA GLU A 128 15.59 11.45 0.58
C GLU A 128 15.06 12.17 -0.67
N ASN A 129 13.77 12.49 -0.69
CA ASN A 129 13.09 13.17 -1.80
C ASN A 129 13.14 12.41 -3.14
N SER A 130 13.27 11.08 -3.13
CA SER A 130 13.22 10.26 -4.34
C SER A 130 11.81 10.10 -4.93
N PHE A 131 10.76 10.37 -4.14
CA PHE A 131 9.36 10.23 -4.52
C PHE A 131 8.57 11.49 -4.17
N ASP A 132 7.54 11.78 -4.97
CA ASP A 132 6.64 12.91 -4.72
C ASP A 132 5.61 12.60 -3.63
N LEU A 133 5.31 11.32 -3.44
CA LEU A 133 4.43 10.83 -2.38
C LEU A 133 4.91 9.45 -1.89
N VAL A 134 5.02 9.31 -0.57
CA VAL A 134 5.18 8.00 0.08
C VAL A 134 3.88 7.64 0.79
N MET A 135 3.41 6.42 0.58
CA MET A 135 2.20 5.88 1.18
C MET A 135 2.56 4.71 2.09
N ASN A 136 1.94 4.69 3.26
CA ASN A 136 1.83 3.50 4.09
C ASN A 136 0.42 3.51 4.65
N ASN A 137 -0.45 2.66 4.11
CA ASN A 137 -1.86 2.72 4.43
C ASN A 137 -2.35 1.35 4.89
N LEU A 138 -3.04 1.36 6.04
CA LEU A 138 -3.56 0.18 6.72
C LEU A 138 -2.51 -0.85 7.19
N SER A 139 -1.21 -0.56 7.22
CA SER A 139 -0.18 -1.53 7.68
C SER A 139 0.62 -1.13 8.93
N LEU A 140 0.60 0.13 9.39
CA LEU A 140 1.31 0.54 10.62
C LEU A 140 0.93 -0.27 11.88
N HIS A 141 -0.24 -0.90 11.87
CA HIS A 141 -0.75 -1.70 12.98
C HIS A 141 -0.06 -3.07 13.12
N HIS A 142 0.77 -3.49 12.17
CA HIS A 142 1.63 -4.68 12.29
C HIS A 142 2.88 -4.39 13.11
N PHE A 143 3.25 -3.12 13.28
CA PHE A 143 4.52 -2.71 13.88
C PHE A 143 4.38 -2.23 15.32
N THR A 144 5.42 -2.43 16.13
CA THR A 144 5.51 -1.75 17.44
C THR A 144 5.47 -0.22 17.25
N ARG A 145 5.12 0.52 18.32
CA ARG A 145 5.08 1.98 18.26
C ARG A 145 6.41 2.58 17.75
N ASN A 146 7.55 2.07 18.23
CA ASN A 146 8.86 2.58 17.83
C ASN A 146 9.16 2.30 16.36
N GLN A 147 8.82 1.11 15.88
CA GLN A 147 8.94 0.76 14.47
C GLN A 147 8.07 1.64 13.58
N ALA A 148 6.81 1.88 13.95
CA ALA A 148 5.90 2.76 13.20
C ALA A 148 6.41 4.20 13.15
N VAL A 149 6.95 4.73 14.26
CA VAL A 149 7.56 6.08 14.28
C VAL A 149 8.79 6.14 13.38
N ASN A 150 9.62 5.10 13.36
CA ASN A 150 10.80 5.06 12.49
C ASN A 150 10.39 5.02 11.01
N ILE A 151 9.38 4.21 10.64
CA ILE A 151 8.84 4.18 9.28
C ILE A 151 8.42 5.59 8.83
N LEU A 152 7.68 6.31 9.67
CA LEU A 152 7.20 7.68 9.35
C LEU A 152 8.31 8.74 9.27
N ARG A 153 9.52 8.45 9.78
CA ARG A 153 10.67 9.36 9.70
C ARG A 153 11.55 9.08 8.50
N THR A 154 11.56 7.84 8.03
CA THR A 154 12.36 7.40 6.88
C THR A 154 11.61 7.58 5.55
N ALA A 155 10.27 7.55 5.60
CA ALA A 155 9.38 7.89 4.49
C ALA A 155 9.30 9.40 4.26
#